data_AF-A0AAD1ZHS5-F1
#
_entry.id   AF-A0AAD1ZHS5-F1
#
_cell.length_a   1.000
_cell.length_b   1.000
_cell.length_c   1.000
_cell.angle_alpha   90.00
_cell.angle_beta   90.00
_cell.angle_gamma   90.00
#
_symmetry.space_group_name_H-M   'P 1'
#
loop_
_entity.id
_entity.type
_entity.pdbx_description
1 polymer ?
#
loop_
_entity_poly.entity_id
_entity_poly.type
_entity_poly.pdbx_seq_one_letter_code
_entity_poly.pdbx_strand_id
1 'polypeptide(L)'
;MAVADLHTKINLQYSSQLSYVSNRLSYSRRFSLRPLPQPHNSRICCSVTSKEAQAPVAANTVDPKKKPDCYGVFCLTYDLTAEEETKSWKKMINIAVSGAAGMISNHLLFKLASGEVFGPDQPIALKLLGSERSFEALEGVAMELEDSLFPLLREVSIGIDAYEVFQDADWALLIGAKPRGPGMERAGLLDINGQIFAEQGKALNAVASRNVKVVVVGNPCNTNALICLKNAPNIPAKNFHALTRLDENRAKCQLALKAGVFYDQVSNVTIWGNHSTTQVPDFLNAKINGIPVKEVIKDTKWLEEEFTEKVQKRGGVLIKKWGRSSAASTAVSIVDAIRSLVTPTPKGDWFSSGVYTAGNPYGIAEDIVFSMPCRSKGDGDYELVKDVIIDDYLRSRIKKTETELLAEKRCVAHLTGEGIAVCDLPGDTMLPGEM
;
A
#
# COMPACT_ATOMS: atom_id res chain seq x y z
N MET A 1 -21.17 7.15 -65.23
CA MET A 1 -21.44 8.61 -65.31
C MET A 1 -21.17 9.16 -63.92
N ALA A 2 -20.27 10.09 -63.60
CA ALA A 2 -19.19 10.82 -64.26
C ALA A 2 -18.22 11.20 -63.09
N VAL A 3 -16.95 10.80 -63.09
CA VAL A 3 -15.74 11.61 -63.39
C VAL A 3 -15.85 13.11 -63.05
N ALA A 4 -15.01 13.58 -62.11
CA ALA A 4 -14.18 14.79 -62.26
C ALA A 4 -13.11 14.87 -61.15
N ASP A 5 -11.86 14.95 -61.58
CA ASP A 5 -10.62 15.21 -60.84
C ASP A 5 -10.59 16.60 -60.18
N LEU A 6 -9.74 16.76 -59.16
CA LEU A 6 -8.81 17.90 -59.13
C LEU A 6 -7.58 17.61 -58.25
N HIS A 7 -6.40 17.65 -58.87
CA HIS A 7 -5.07 17.69 -58.26
C HIS A 7 -4.78 19.03 -57.59
N THR A 8 -4.04 19.05 -56.47
CA THR A 8 -2.92 20.02 -56.30
C THR A 8 -1.85 19.49 -55.33
N LYS A 9 -0.59 19.64 -55.76
CA LYS A 9 0.67 19.28 -55.11
C LYS A 9 1.02 20.24 -53.95
N ILE A 10 1.66 19.74 -52.89
CA ILE A 10 2.50 20.56 -51.99
C ILE A 10 3.85 19.86 -51.80
N ASN A 11 4.90 20.67 -51.91
CA ASN A 11 6.31 20.33 -52.04
C ASN A 11 6.95 19.79 -50.75
N LEU A 12 7.83 18.82 -50.95
CA LEU A 12 8.95 18.45 -50.08
C LEU A 12 10.05 19.51 -50.18
N GLN A 13 10.60 19.95 -49.04
CA GLN A 13 11.97 20.43 -48.98
C GLN A 13 12.71 19.82 -47.78
N TYR A 14 13.76 19.08 -48.15
CA TYR A 14 14.86 18.61 -47.33
C TYR A 14 15.68 19.78 -46.80
N SER A 15 16.24 19.64 -45.59
CA SER A 15 17.49 20.29 -45.20
C SER A 15 18.32 19.33 -44.34
N SER A 16 19.62 19.38 -44.57
CA SER A 16 20.63 18.34 -44.41
C SER A 16 21.50 18.48 -43.15
N GLN A 17 22.07 17.33 -42.82
CA GLN A 17 23.11 16.96 -41.86
C GLN A 17 24.42 17.79 -41.76
N LEU A 18 25.14 17.52 -40.65
CA LEU A 18 26.61 17.54 -40.36
C LEU A 18 27.25 18.93 -40.08
N SER A 19 28.25 19.13 -39.20
CA SER A 19 29.25 18.26 -38.53
C SER A 19 30.01 19.02 -37.42
N TYR A 20 30.57 18.26 -36.46
CA TYR A 20 31.64 18.60 -35.50
C TYR A 20 32.89 19.22 -36.16
N VAL A 21 33.60 20.15 -35.48
CA VAL A 21 35.08 20.19 -35.29
C VAL A 21 35.45 21.15 -34.13
N SER A 22 36.29 20.68 -33.20
CA SER A 22 37.02 21.45 -32.18
C SER A 22 38.22 22.22 -32.75
N ASN A 23 38.54 23.40 -32.22
CA ASN A 23 39.94 23.74 -31.93
C ASN A 23 40.12 24.95 -30.99
N ARG A 24 41.17 24.83 -30.17
CA ARG A 24 41.65 25.74 -29.12
C ARG A 24 42.09 27.10 -29.69
N LEU A 25 42.07 28.13 -28.83
CA LEU A 25 43.20 29.05 -28.67
C LEU A 25 43.12 29.82 -27.33
N SER A 26 44.30 29.95 -26.76
CA SER A 26 44.70 30.47 -25.44
C SER A 26 44.68 31.99 -25.36
N TYR A 27 44.33 32.55 -24.20
CA TYR A 27 44.92 33.81 -23.72
C TYR A 27 45.22 33.77 -22.23
N SER A 28 46.50 33.95 -21.95
CA SER A 28 47.18 34.04 -20.66
C SER A 28 47.05 35.44 -20.04
N ARG A 29 46.77 35.52 -18.73
CA ARG A 29 47.27 36.60 -17.88
C ARG A 29 47.83 36.03 -16.57
N ARG A 30 49.07 36.44 -16.29
CA ARG A 30 49.93 36.13 -15.14
C ARG A 30 49.35 36.73 -13.85
N PHE A 31 49.65 36.14 -12.69
CA PHE A 31 50.37 36.82 -11.59
C PHE A 31 50.84 35.83 -10.49
N SER A 32 52.15 35.88 -10.23
CA SER A 32 52.95 35.63 -9.00
C SER A 32 52.74 34.40 -8.09
N LEU A 33 53.87 33.74 -7.81
CA LEU A 33 54.11 32.57 -6.94
C LEU A 33 54.49 32.91 -5.48
N ARG A 34 54.09 32.03 -4.55
CA ARG A 34 54.83 31.35 -3.43
C ARG A 34 54.07 31.37 -2.07
N PRO A 35 54.34 30.42 -1.13
CA PRO A 35 54.47 28.96 -1.25
C PRO A 35 53.60 28.17 -0.22
N LEU A 36 53.47 26.85 -0.43
CA LEU A 36 52.72 25.86 0.39
C LEU A 36 53.29 25.60 1.80
N PRO A 37 52.44 25.12 2.74
CA PRO A 37 52.83 24.06 3.67
C PRO A 37 51.97 22.78 3.52
N GLN A 38 52.62 21.64 3.78
CA GLN A 38 52.10 20.26 3.73
C GLN A 38 51.38 19.83 5.05
N PRO A 39 50.80 18.61 5.15
CA PRO A 39 49.49 18.36 5.74
C PRO A 39 49.50 17.97 7.23
N HIS A 40 48.36 18.13 7.91
CA HIS A 40 48.09 17.49 9.19
C HIS A 40 46.83 16.63 9.13
N ASN A 41 47.03 15.33 9.35
CA ASN A 41 45.99 14.38 9.77
C ASN A 41 45.43 14.80 11.13
N SER A 42 44.11 14.92 11.24
CA SER A 42 43.42 14.94 12.53
C SER A 42 42.25 13.95 12.52
N ARG A 43 42.50 12.78 13.12
CA ARG A 43 41.46 11.96 13.75
C ARG A 43 40.83 12.81 14.85
N ILE A 44 39.51 12.93 14.87
CA ILE A 44 38.77 13.42 16.03
C ILE A 44 37.82 12.31 16.46
N CYS A 45 38.08 11.80 17.66
CA CYS A 45 37.27 10.89 18.44
C CYS A 45 36.96 11.65 19.73
N CYS A 46 35.68 11.84 20.07
CA CYS A 46 35.20 12.25 21.40
C CYS A 46 33.80 11.62 21.57
N SER A 47 33.67 10.51 22.29
CA SER A 47 33.61 10.35 23.75
C SER A 47 32.24 10.70 24.34
N VAL A 48 31.56 9.65 24.79
CA VAL A 48 30.30 9.65 25.55
C VAL A 48 30.57 10.17 26.96
N THR A 49 29.77 11.13 27.43
CA THR A 49 29.65 11.47 28.86
C THR A 49 28.27 11.09 29.37
N SER A 50 28.28 10.49 30.56
CA SER A 50 27.15 9.88 31.24
C SER A 50 26.57 10.79 32.34
N LYS A 51 25.25 10.67 32.53
CA LYS A 51 24.43 11.02 33.71
C LYS A 51 24.16 12.50 33.96
N GLU A 52 22.97 12.93 33.55
CA GLU A 52 22.12 13.83 34.34
C GLU A 52 20.78 13.13 34.62
N ALA A 53 20.32 13.29 35.86
CA ALA A 53 19.24 12.54 36.47
C ALA A 53 17.86 13.00 35.98
N GLN A 54 16.94 12.03 35.93
CA GLN A 54 15.52 12.21 35.60
C GLN A 54 14.85 13.23 36.53
N ALA A 55 14.20 14.23 35.93
CA ALA A 55 13.10 14.95 36.56
C ALA A 55 11.79 14.24 36.20
N PRO A 56 10.85 14.06 37.15
CA PRO A 56 9.57 13.43 36.87
C PRO A 56 8.76 14.33 35.92
N VAL A 57 8.25 13.74 34.84
CA VAL A 57 7.29 14.37 33.94
C VAL A 57 6.07 14.74 34.78
N ALA A 58 5.86 16.04 34.98
CA ALA A 58 4.68 16.54 35.66
C ALA A 58 3.43 16.03 34.94
N ALA A 59 2.49 15.47 35.70
CA ALA A 59 1.18 15.09 35.20
C ALA A 59 0.52 16.35 34.61
N ASN A 60 0.40 16.40 33.28
CA ASN A 60 -0.32 17.45 32.61
C ASN A 60 -1.79 17.38 33.05
N THR A 61 -2.21 18.42 33.75
CA THR A 61 -3.60 18.78 33.97
C THR A 61 -4.32 18.83 32.62
N VAL A 62 -5.44 18.13 32.52
CA VAL A 62 -6.31 18.08 31.32
C VAL A 62 -6.68 19.51 30.90
N ASP A 63 -6.23 19.91 29.72
CA ASP A 63 -6.52 21.21 29.12
C ASP A 63 -7.99 21.20 28.62
N PRO A 64 -8.87 22.15 29.00
CA PRO A 64 -10.30 22.12 28.66
C PRO A 64 -10.59 22.53 27.20
N LYS A 65 -9.58 22.59 26.32
CA LYS A 65 -9.69 23.02 24.92
C LYS A 65 -9.31 21.94 23.91
N LYS A 66 -9.52 20.66 24.23
CA LYS A 66 -9.52 19.62 23.19
C LYS A 66 -10.71 19.88 22.26
N LYS A 67 -10.42 20.14 20.97
CA LYS A 67 -11.47 20.18 19.95
C LYS A 67 -12.30 18.89 20.05
N PRO A 68 -13.62 18.96 19.89
CA PRO A 68 -14.43 17.75 19.94
C PRO A 68 -13.93 16.75 18.90
N ASP A 69 -13.75 15.49 19.30
CA ASP A 69 -13.30 14.36 18.46
C ASP A 69 -14.38 13.94 17.44
N CYS A 70 -15.16 14.88 16.91
CA CYS A 70 -16.30 14.65 16.02
C CYS A 70 -16.45 15.83 15.02
N TYR A 71 -17.17 15.62 13.93
CA TYR A 71 -17.41 16.61 12.87
C TYR A 71 -18.90 16.81 12.61
N GLY A 72 -19.33 18.07 12.41
CA GLY A 72 -20.68 18.39 11.92
C GLY A 72 -21.82 17.71 12.69
N VAL A 73 -22.74 17.08 11.95
CA VAL A 73 -23.90 16.37 12.53
C VAL A 73 -23.50 15.18 13.40
N PHE A 74 -22.30 14.62 13.23
CA PHE A 74 -21.79 13.51 14.03
C PHE A 74 -21.40 13.92 15.46
N CYS A 75 -21.39 15.21 15.77
CA CYS A 75 -21.27 15.72 17.14
C CYS A 75 -22.59 15.81 17.90
N LEU A 76 -23.72 15.64 17.22
CA LEU A 76 -25.02 15.76 17.85
C LEU A 76 -25.27 14.53 18.72
N THR A 77 -25.62 14.78 19.98
CA THR A 77 -25.84 13.74 20.98
C THR A 77 -27.00 12.85 20.57
N TYR A 78 -26.67 11.66 20.11
CA TYR A 78 -27.56 10.51 20.10
C TYR A 78 -27.13 9.60 21.26
N ASP A 79 -28.10 9.10 22.03
CA ASP A 79 -27.82 8.13 23.10
C ASP A 79 -27.43 6.79 22.46
N LEU A 80 -26.13 6.64 22.20
CA LEU A 80 -25.47 5.45 21.66
C LEU A 80 -25.96 4.17 22.31
N THR A 81 -26.01 4.18 23.64
CA THR A 81 -26.47 3.07 24.46
C THR A 81 -27.95 2.76 24.23
N ALA A 82 -28.82 3.76 24.16
CA ALA A 82 -30.25 3.53 23.97
C ALA A 82 -30.65 3.06 22.56
N GLU A 83 -30.02 3.52 21.45
CA GLU A 83 -30.31 2.87 20.14
C GLU A 83 -29.52 1.57 19.92
N GLU A 84 -28.32 1.38 20.48
CA GLU A 84 -27.65 0.07 20.47
C GLU A 84 -28.48 -0.98 21.21
N GLU A 85 -29.14 -0.64 22.30
CA GLU A 85 -30.03 -1.56 23.02
C GLU A 85 -31.35 -1.84 22.29
N THR A 86 -31.84 -0.90 21.48
CA THR A 86 -33.11 -1.05 20.74
C THR A 86 -32.94 -1.63 19.33
N LYS A 87 -31.74 -1.58 18.76
CA LYS A 87 -31.37 -2.17 17.46
C LYS A 87 -30.54 -3.43 17.68
N SER A 88 -30.60 -4.39 16.76
CA SER A 88 -29.79 -5.62 16.83
C SER A 88 -28.32 -5.39 16.43
N TRP A 89 -27.72 -4.28 16.85
CA TRP A 89 -26.39 -3.85 16.46
C TRP A 89 -25.30 -4.51 17.32
N LYS A 90 -24.16 -4.78 16.68
CA LYS A 90 -22.94 -5.18 17.37
C LYS A 90 -22.27 -3.96 18.00
N LYS A 91 -21.30 -4.20 18.89
CA LYS A 91 -20.44 -3.13 19.45
C LYS A 91 -19.77 -2.36 18.32
N MET A 92 -19.82 -1.03 18.36
CA MET A 92 -19.17 -0.14 17.39
C MET A 92 -17.68 -0.42 17.20
N ILE A 93 -17.21 -0.27 15.95
CA ILE A 93 -15.80 -0.43 15.54
C ILE A 93 -15.20 0.91 15.13
N ASN A 94 -14.00 1.22 15.63
CA ASN A 94 -13.25 2.41 15.26
C ASN A 94 -12.34 2.14 14.06
N ILE A 95 -12.49 2.90 12.98
CA ILE A 95 -11.74 2.72 11.74
C ILE A 95 -10.98 4.00 11.40
N ALA A 96 -9.66 3.95 11.53
CA ALA A 96 -8.77 5.00 11.07
C ALA A 96 -8.44 4.84 9.59
N VAL A 97 -8.45 5.94 8.83
CA VAL A 97 -8.09 5.96 7.40
C VAL A 97 -7.10 7.07 7.11
N SER A 98 -5.87 6.73 6.70
CA SER A 98 -4.88 7.72 6.25
C SER A 98 -4.99 8.02 4.76
N GLY A 99 -4.65 9.25 4.35
CA GLY A 99 -4.92 9.69 2.98
C GLY A 99 -6.43 9.79 2.70
N ALA A 100 -7.21 10.15 3.72
CA ALA A 100 -8.67 10.13 3.68
C ALA A 100 -9.28 11.09 2.64
N ALA A 101 -8.56 12.17 2.26
CA ALA A 101 -8.95 13.07 1.18
C ALA A 101 -8.57 12.57 -0.24
N GLY A 102 -8.02 11.35 -0.36
CA GLY A 102 -7.58 10.78 -1.64
C GLY A 102 -8.69 10.10 -2.44
N MET A 103 -8.46 9.89 -3.74
CA MET A 103 -9.46 9.28 -4.64
C MET A 103 -9.90 7.86 -4.25
N ILE A 104 -9.00 7.05 -3.67
CA ILE A 104 -9.35 5.69 -3.19
C ILE A 104 -10.29 5.82 -1.99
N SER A 105 -9.94 6.66 -1.03
CA SER A 105 -10.73 6.94 0.17
C SER A 105 -12.11 7.48 -0.19
N ASN A 106 -12.22 8.35 -1.21
CA ASN A 106 -13.50 8.88 -1.67
C ASN A 106 -14.49 7.81 -2.18
N HIS A 107 -14.03 6.60 -2.49
CA HIS A 107 -14.90 5.46 -2.79
C HIS A 107 -15.04 4.53 -1.58
N LEU A 108 -13.95 4.31 -0.86
CA LEU A 108 -13.89 3.37 0.27
C LEU A 108 -14.76 3.82 1.45
N LEU A 109 -14.75 5.10 1.81
CA LEU A 109 -15.42 5.61 3.00
C LEU A 109 -16.93 5.39 2.94
N PHE A 110 -17.55 5.63 1.78
CA PHE A 110 -18.99 5.40 1.57
C PHE A 110 -19.35 3.92 1.59
N LYS A 111 -18.44 3.03 1.16
CA LYS A 111 -18.62 1.57 1.27
C LYS A 111 -18.52 1.08 2.72
N LEU A 112 -17.64 1.69 3.51
CA LEU A 112 -17.57 1.42 4.95
C LEU A 112 -18.85 1.89 5.63
N ALA A 113 -19.25 3.14 5.39
CA ALA A 113 -20.43 3.76 6.00
C ALA A 113 -21.76 3.06 5.65
N SER A 114 -21.88 2.50 4.45
CA SER A 114 -23.09 1.76 4.03
C SER A 114 -23.26 0.39 4.69
N GLY A 115 -22.23 -0.12 5.39
CA GLY A 115 -22.23 -1.47 5.96
C GLY A 115 -21.85 -2.58 4.96
N GLU A 116 -21.44 -2.24 3.73
CA GLU A 116 -20.99 -3.24 2.71
C GLU A 116 -19.81 -4.09 3.22
N VAL A 117 -18.95 -3.49 4.04
CA VAL A 117 -17.71 -4.12 4.50
C VAL A 117 -17.94 -5.03 5.70
N PHE A 118 -18.50 -4.50 6.79
CA PHE A 118 -18.63 -5.23 8.06
C PHE A 118 -20.01 -5.82 8.34
N GLY A 119 -20.99 -5.55 7.47
CA GLY A 119 -22.35 -6.04 7.58
C GLY A 119 -23.36 -4.97 8.00
N PRO A 120 -24.67 -5.24 7.80
CA PRO A 120 -25.74 -4.27 8.04
C PRO A 120 -26.06 -4.05 9.53
N ASP A 121 -25.42 -4.79 10.43
CA ASP A 121 -25.62 -4.77 11.87
C ASP A 121 -24.37 -4.25 12.62
N GLN A 122 -23.38 -3.71 11.91
CA GLN A 122 -22.12 -3.26 12.49
C GLN A 122 -22.01 -1.73 12.41
N PRO A 123 -22.30 -0.99 13.50
CA PRO A 123 -22.03 0.44 13.55
C PRO A 123 -20.51 0.70 13.53
N ILE A 124 -20.12 1.83 12.94
CA ILE A 124 -18.73 2.24 12.77
C ILE A 124 -18.51 3.72 13.13
N ALA A 125 -17.27 4.01 13.54
CA ALA A 125 -16.72 5.36 13.66
C ALA A 125 -15.55 5.53 12.68
N LEU A 126 -15.57 6.60 11.89
CA LEU A 126 -14.51 6.91 10.93
C LEU A 126 -13.58 8.00 11.48
N LYS A 127 -12.29 7.67 11.61
CA LYS A 127 -11.23 8.60 12.05
C LYS A 127 -10.32 8.92 10.87
N LEU A 128 -10.49 10.10 10.28
CA LEU A 128 -9.92 10.44 8.98
C LEU A 128 -8.63 11.26 9.12
N LEU A 129 -7.51 10.66 8.73
CA LEU A 129 -6.18 11.29 8.76
C LEU A 129 -5.84 11.86 7.38
N GLY A 130 -5.66 13.18 7.33
CA GLY A 130 -5.19 13.91 6.15
C GLY A 130 -3.77 14.45 6.31
N SER A 131 -3.49 15.50 5.55
CA SER A 131 -2.28 16.32 5.66
C SER A 131 -2.69 17.79 5.71
N GLU A 132 -1.83 18.68 6.21
CA GLU A 132 -2.09 20.12 6.21
C GLU A 132 -2.51 20.63 4.83
N ARG A 133 -1.84 20.17 3.77
CA ARG A 133 -2.13 20.55 2.38
C ARG A 133 -3.53 20.14 1.89
N SER A 134 -4.10 19.09 2.48
CA SER A 134 -5.35 18.48 2.02
C SER A 134 -6.48 18.60 3.04
N PHE A 135 -6.35 19.51 4.02
CA PHE A 135 -7.33 19.62 5.10
C PHE A 135 -8.69 20.12 4.59
N GLU A 136 -8.74 21.11 3.70
CA GLU A 136 -10.00 21.56 3.08
C GLU A 136 -10.69 20.45 2.27
N ALA A 137 -9.91 19.63 1.56
CA ALA A 137 -10.45 18.47 0.86
C ALA A 137 -10.96 17.40 1.83
N LEU A 138 -10.35 17.27 3.01
CA LEU A 138 -10.79 16.37 4.07
C LEU A 138 -12.11 16.83 4.70
N GLU A 139 -12.27 18.13 4.90
CA GLU A 139 -13.55 18.74 5.30
C GLU A 139 -14.63 18.47 4.26
N GLY A 140 -14.33 18.65 2.97
CA GLY A 140 -15.26 18.33 1.88
C GLY A 140 -15.73 16.86 1.90
N VAL A 141 -14.82 15.91 2.15
CA VAL A 141 -15.20 14.49 2.30
C VAL A 141 -16.10 14.26 3.52
N ALA A 142 -15.83 14.92 4.65
CA ALA A 142 -16.67 14.81 5.84
C ALA A 142 -18.07 15.40 5.62
N MET A 143 -18.17 16.50 4.86
CA MET A 143 -19.43 17.09 4.42
C MET A 143 -20.23 16.13 3.51
N GLU A 144 -19.59 15.42 2.58
CA GLU A 144 -20.31 14.42 1.79
C GLU A 144 -20.78 13.22 2.63
N LEU A 145 -20.06 12.87 3.72
CA LEU A 145 -20.46 11.81 4.64
C LEU A 145 -21.69 12.19 5.48
N GLU A 146 -21.81 13.44 5.94
CA GLU A 146 -23.02 13.92 6.66
C GLU A 146 -24.24 13.92 5.73
N ASP A 147 -24.09 14.40 4.49
CA ASP A 147 -25.16 14.45 3.49
C ASP A 147 -25.65 13.06 3.05
N SER A 148 -24.86 12.02 3.31
CA SER A 148 -25.17 10.64 2.93
C SER A 148 -26.12 9.91 3.89
N LEU A 149 -26.34 10.43 5.10
CA LEU A 149 -27.31 9.91 6.07
C LEU A 149 -27.18 8.40 6.37
N PHE A 150 -25.95 7.88 6.38
CA PHE A 150 -25.71 6.46 6.66
C PHE A 150 -25.98 6.12 8.12
N PRO A 151 -26.95 5.24 8.43
CA PRO A 151 -27.34 4.98 9.82
C PRO A 151 -26.26 4.26 10.63
N LEU A 152 -25.39 3.48 9.97
CA LEU A 152 -24.29 2.75 10.61
C LEU A 152 -23.07 3.64 10.86
N LEU A 153 -22.96 4.79 10.19
CA LEU A 153 -21.89 5.75 10.44
C LEU A 153 -22.28 6.63 11.63
N ARG A 154 -21.77 6.30 12.81
CA ARG A 154 -22.17 6.97 14.06
C ARG A 154 -21.29 8.16 14.39
N GLU A 155 -20.00 8.07 14.09
CA GLU A 155 -19.02 9.10 14.38
C GLU A 155 -18.11 9.32 13.18
N VAL A 156 -17.78 10.59 12.92
CA VAL A 156 -16.73 10.99 11.99
C VAL A 156 -15.87 12.04 12.67
N SER A 157 -14.56 11.84 12.64
CA SER A 157 -13.58 12.83 13.08
C SER A 157 -12.51 13.02 12.01
N ILE A 158 -11.98 14.23 11.89
CA ILE A 158 -10.95 14.57 10.90
C ILE A 158 -9.75 15.22 11.60
N GLY A 159 -8.54 14.91 11.13
CA GLY A 159 -7.33 15.45 11.72
C GLY A 159 -6.09 15.25 10.84
N ILE A 160 -4.98 15.83 11.30
CA ILE A 160 -3.66 15.70 10.66
C ILE A 160 -2.61 15.10 11.58
N ASP A 161 -2.90 14.96 12.88
CA ASP A 161 -2.05 14.29 13.85
C ASP A 161 -2.44 12.81 13.95
N ALA A 162 -1.49 11.92 13.64
CA ALA A 162 -1.70 10.48 13.73
C ALA A 162 -1.96 10.00 15.16
N TYR A 163 -1.40 10.64 16.20
CA TYR A 163 -1.62 10.24 17.60
C TYR A 163 -3.04 10.58 18.08
N GLU A 164 -3.66 11.60 17.49
CA GLU A 164 -5.06 11.93 17.78
C GLU A 164 -6.00 11.04 16.95
N VAL A 165 -5.76 10.94 15.63
CA VAL A 165 -6.67 10.23 14.74
C VAL A 165 -6.65 8.71 14.96
N PHE A 166 -5.52 8.12 15.34
CA PHE A 166 -5.42 6.67 15.57
C PHE A 166 -5.84 6.23 16.96
N GLN A 167 -6.25 7.16 17.84
CA GLN A 167 -6.72 6.86 19.17
C GLN A 167 -7.80 5.78 19.13
N ASP A 168 -7.61 4.69 19.88
CA ASP A 168 -8.54 3.55 19.99
C ASP A 168 -8.98 2.90 18.66
N ALA A 169 -8.22 3.06 17.58
CA ALA A 169 -8.54 2.43 16.30
C ALA A 169 -8.49 0.90 16.40
N ASP A 170 -9.55 0.22 15.93
CA ASP A 170 -9.63 -1.23 15.76
C ASP A 170 -9.15 -1.67 14.38
N TRP A 171 -9.33 -0.79 13.38
CA TRP A 171 -8.80 -0.93 12.03
C TRP A 171 -8.03 0.32 11.63
N ALA A 172 -6.89 0.15 10.98
CA ALA A 172 -6.11 1.24 10.39
C ALA A 172 -5.87 0.97 8.90
N LEU A 173 -6.52 1.73 8.04
CA LEU A 173 -6.44 1.63 6.58
C LEU A 173 -5.47 2.70 6.08
N LEU A 174 -4.21 2.31 5.90
CA LEU A 174 -3.11 3.23 5.61
C LEU A 174 -2.90 3.40 4.11
N ILE A 175 -3.67 4.32 3.50
CA ILE A 175 -3.68 4.58 2.06
C ILE A 175 -2.72 5.71 1.68
N GLY A 176 -2.58 6.71 2.57
CA GLY A 176 -1.80 7.90 2.31
C GLY A 176 -0.30 7.61 2.22
N ALA A 177 0.27 7.83 1.03
CA ALA A 177 1.70 7.86 0.77
C ALA A 177 2.03 8.99 -0.21
N LYS A 178 3.28 9.43 -0.26
CA LYS A 178 3.74 10.37 -1.28
C LYS A 178 3.83 9.63 -2.61
N PRO A 179 3.22 10.18 -3.69
CA PRO A 179 3.33 9.59 -5.00
C PRO A 179 4.76 9.73 -5.53
N ARG A 180 5.13 8.87 -6.47
CA ARG A 180 6.47 8.94 -7.07
C ARG A 180 6.59 10.17 -7.98
N GLY A 181 7.52 11.07 -7.64
CA GLY A 181 7.78 12.28 -8.43
C GLY A 181 8.56 12.01 -9.72
N PRO A 182 8.52 12.94 -10.71
CA PRO A 182 9.36 12.85 -11.90
C PRO A 182 10.85 12.75 -11.55
N GLY A 183 11.55 11.75 -12.09
CA GLY A 183 12.98 11.53 -11.84
C GLY A 183 13.32 11.00 -10.43
N MET A 184 12.31 10.69 -9.60
CA MET A 184 12.54 10.13 -8.27
C MET A 184 13.06 8.70 -8.36
N GLU A 185 14.23 8.48 -7.76
CA GLU A 185 14.79 7.14 -7.56
C GLU A 185 13.96 6.34 -6.58
N ARG A 186 13.95 5.01 -6.76
CA ARG A 186 13.20 4.10 -5.89
C ARG A 186 13.63 4.19 -4.43
N ALA A 187 14.93 4.35 -4.16
CA ALA A 187 15.45 4.52 -2.81
C ALA A 187 14.86 5.77 -2.13
N GLY A 188 14.75 6.89 -2.87
CA GLY A 188 14.11 8.10 -2.36
C GLY A 188 12.62 7.91 -2.04
N LEU A 189 11.89 7.15 -2.87
CA LEU A 189 10.49 6.81 -2.59
C LEU A 189 10.35 5.95 -1.32
N LEU A 190 11.20 4.93 -1.17
CA LEU A 190 11.25 4.05 0.00
C LEU A 190 11.53 4.84 1.29
N ASP A 191 12.49 5.75 1.26
CA ASP A 191 12.85 6.56 2.44
C ASP A 191 11.72 7.52 2.84
N ILE A 192 11.20 8.30 1.89
CA ILE A 192 10.15 9.29 2.15
C ILE A 192 8.89 8.62 2.70
N ASN A 193 8.41 7.57 2.05
CA ASN A 193 7.22 6.87 2.51
C ASN A 193 7.52 6.05 3.77
N GLY A 194 8.69 5.44 3.86
CA GLY A 194 9.12 4.74 5.07
C GLY A 194 9.05 5.61 6.32
N GLN A 195 9.48 6.88 6.25
CA GLN A 195 9.39 7.81 7.38
C GLN A 195 7.94 8.08 7.81
N ILE A 196 7.01 8.21 6.85
CA ILE A 196 5.58 8.38 7.12
C ILE A 196 5.05 7.15 7.88
N PHE A 197 5.38 5.95 7.39
CA PHE A 197 4.91 4.69 8.00
C PHE A 197 5.61 4.35 9.31
N ALA A 198 6.86 4.80 9.52
CA ALA A 198 7.52 4.71 10.81
C ALA A 198 6.78 5.54 11.87
N GLU A 199 6.43 6.79 11.54
CA GLU A 199 5.70 7.66 12.47
C GLU A 199 4.27 7.18 12.71
N GLN A 200 3.56 6.76 11.67
CA GLN A 200 2.24 6.14 11.82
C GLN A 200 2.30 4.85 12.66
N GLY A 201 3.36 4.04 12.53
CA GLY A 201 3.61 2.87 13.37
C GLY A 201 3.76 3.25 14.85
N LYS A 202 4.55 4.28 15.17
CA LYS A 202 4.68 4.78 16.54
C LYS A 202 3.36 5.29 17.11
N ALA A 203 2.58 6.03 16.31
CA ALA A 203 1.27 6.52 16.71
C ALA A 203 0.30 5.37 17.01
N LEU A 204 0.16 4.40 16.08
CA LEU A 204 -0.65 3.20 16.32
C LEU A 204 -0.21 2.48 17.60
N ASN A 205 1.09 2.29 17.77
CA ASN A 205 1.65 1.65 18.96
C ASN A 205 1.33 2.39 20.26
N ALA A 206 1.30 3.72 20.22
CA ALA A 206 1.00 4.53 21.39
C ALA A 206 -0.49 4.48 21.75
N VAL A 207 -1.37 4.71 20.77
CA VAL A 207 -2.76 5.11 21.04
C VAL A 207 -3.85 4.18 20.51
N ALA A 208 -3.54 3.27 19.57
CA ALA A 208 -4.55 2.41 18.98
C ALA A 208 -4.89 1.19 19.87
N SER A 209 -5.94 0.46 19.50
CA SER A 209 -6.25 -0.83 20.10
C SER A 209 -5.05 -1.78 20.03
N ARG A 210 -4.78 -2.53 21.09
CA ARG A 210 -3.65 -3.49 21.13
C ARG A 210 -3.80 -4.62 20.10
N ASN A 211 -5.02 -4.83 19.60
CA ASN A 211 -5.31 -5.80 18.56
C ASN A 211 -5.77 -5.12 17.24
N VAL A 212 -5.40 -3.85 17.01
CA VAL A 212 -5.70 -3.15 15.77
C VAL A 212 -5.25 -3.96 14.55
N LYS A 213 -6.09 -4.02 13.52
CA LYS A 213 -5.76 -4.62 12.21
C LYS A 213 -5.33 -3.53 11.25
N VAL A 214 -4.13 -3.66 10.69
CA VAL A 214 -3.50 -2.61 9.87
C VAL A 214 -3.41 -3.09 8.43
N VAL A 215 -4.05 -2.35 7.51
CA VAL A 215 -4.02 -2.63 6.07
C VAL A 215 -3.30 -1.49 5.35
N VAL A 216 -2.09 -1.77 4.87
CA VAL A 216 -1.21 -0.85 4.16
C VAL A 216 -1.47 -0.94 2.66
N VAL A 217 -1.81 0.19 2.07
CA VAL A 217 -2.04 0.36 0.63
C VAL A 217 -1.02 1.34 0.05
N GLY A 218 -0.57 2.33 0.84
CA GLY A 218 0.43 3.30 0.40
C GLY A 218 1.75 2.63 0.01
N ASN A 219 2.24 2.94 -1.20
CA ASN A 219 3.41 2.28 -1.78
C ASN A 219 4.74 2.78 -1.24
N PRO A 220 5.81 1.94 -1.21
CA PRO A 220 5.81 0.49 -1.47
C PRO A 220 5.20 -0.31 -0.31
N CYS A 221 4.03 -0.95 -0.50
CA CYS A 221 3.17 -1.33 0.61
C CYS A 221 3.75 -2.45 1.50
N ASN A 222 4.47 -3.43 0.95
CA ASN A 222 5.15 -4.45 1.73
C ASN A 222 6.20 -3.85 2.68
N THR A 223 7.11 -3.03 2.15
CA THR A 223 8.17 -2.41 2.95
C THR A 223 7.64 -1.37 3.91
N ASN A 224 6.63 -0.60 3.52
CA ASN A 224 5.92 0.31 4.44
C ASN A 224 5.24 -0.45 5.59
N ALA A 225 4.62 -1.60 5.33
CA ALA A 225 4.05 -2.45 6.38
C ALA A 225 5.14 -3.01 7.32
N LEU A 226 6.29 -3.42 6.78
CA LEU A 226 7.44 -3.84 7.59
C LEU A 226 7.95 -2.71 8.49
N ILE A 227 8.10 -1.50 7.96
CA ILE A 227 8.53 -0.35 8.75
C ILE A 227 7.50 -0.02 9.84
N CYS A 228 6.21 -0.02 9.48
CA CYS A 228 5.11 0.26 10.40
C CYS A 228 5.11 -0.72 11.59
N LEU A 229 5.21 -2.04 11.33
CA LEU A 229 5.24 -3.05 12.39
C LEU A 229 6.52 -2.99 13.23
N LYS A 230 7.67 -2.65 12.63
CA LYS A 230 8.96 -2.50 13.37
C LYS A 230 8.94 -1.32 14.33
N ASN A 231 8.15 -0.29 14.03
CA ASN A 231 7.92 0.85 14.90
C ASN A 231 6.72 0.67 15.85
N ALA A 232 6.08 -0.51 15.83
CA ALA A 232 4.90 -0.83 16.63
C ALA A 232 5.02 -2.14 17.44
N PRO A 233 6.03 -2.27 18.32
CA PRO A 233 6.33 -3.53 19.01
C PRO A 233 5.23 -4.03 19.94
N ASN A 234 4.30 -3.18 20.38
CA ASN A 234 3.18 -3.56 21.25
C ASN A 234 1.93 -4.01 20.47
N ILE A 235 1.99 -4.02 19.14
CA ILE A 235 0.95 -4.56 18.26
C ILE A 235 1.48 -5.86 17.63
N PRO A 236 0.72 -6.96 17.63
CA PRO A 236 1.17 -8.21 17.03
C PRO A 236 1.56 -8.03 15.55
N ALA A 237 2.78 -8.41 15.18
CA ALA A 237 3.29 -8.26 13.80
C ALA A 237 2.39 -8.92 12.75
N LYS A 238 1.65 -9.98 13.12
CA LYS A 238 0.70 -10.64 12.24
C LYS A 238 -0.48 -9.77 11.81
N ASN A 239 -0.79 -8.71 12.56
CA ASN A 239 -1.92 -7.81 12.28
C ASN A 239 -1.63 -6.81 11.15
N PHE A 240 -0.40 -6.78 10.62
CA PHE A 240 0.00 -5.89 9.54
C PHE A 240 -0.10 -6.59 8.19
N HIS A 241 -0.90 -6.01 7.32
CA HIS A 241 -1.19 -6.51 5.99
C HIS A 241 -0.75 -5.49 4.93
N ALA A 242 -0.02 -5.91 3.91
CA ALA A 242 0.18 -5.17 2.68
C ALA A 242 -0.82 -5.67 1.62
N LEU A 243 -1.49 -4.73 0.96
CA LEU A 243 -2.58 -5.04 0.04
C LEU A 243 -2.08 -5.54 -1.31
N THR A 244 -2.26 -6.83 -1.60
CA THR A 244 -2.10 -7.42 -2.94
C THR A 244 -3.42 -7.94 -3.52
N ARG A 245 -4.55 -7.63 -2.88
CA ARG A 245 -5.87 -8.13 -3.28
C ARG A 245 -6.34 -7.57 -4.62
N LEU A 246 -5.91 -6.36 -4.99
CA LEU A 246 -6.18 -5.81 -6.31
C LEU A 246 -5.58 -6.68 -7.42
N ASP A 247 -4.35 -7.15 -7.19
CA ASP A 247 -3.63 -7.99 -8.14
C ASP A 247 -4.26 -9.38 -8.24
N GLU A 248 -4.72 -9.94 -7.11
CA GLU A 248 -5.49 -11.19 -7.11
C GLU A 248 -6.79 -11.04 -7.91
N ASN A 249 -7.57 -9.98 -7.66
CA ASN A 249 -8.82 -9.72 -8.38
C ASN A 249 -8.56 -9.55 -9.90
N ARG A 250 -7.47 -8.87 -10.27
CA ARG A 250 -7.04 -8.71 -11.67
C ARG A 250 -6.61 -10.05 -12.27
N ALA A 251 -5.88 -10.89 -11.53
CA ALA A 251 -5.46 -12.22 -11.94
C ALA A 251 -6.65 -13.15 -12.18
N LYS A 252 -7.62 -13.18 -11.25
CA LYS A 252 -8.89 -13.91 -11.43
C LYS A 252 -9.60 -13.50 -12.71
N CYS A 253 -9.68 -12.20 -12.98
CA CYS A 253 -10.27 -11.67 -14.22
C CYS A 253 -9.52 -12.15 -15.48
N GLN A 254 -8.19 -12.13 -15.48
CA GLN A 254 -7.40 -12.59 -16.64
C GLN A 254 -7.53 -14.09 -16.88
N LEU A 255 -7.54 -14.92 -15.83
CA LEU A 255 -7.78 -16.36 -15.93
C LEU A 255 -9.19 -16.65 -16.48
N ALA A 256 -10.20 -15.97 -15.95
CA ALA A 256 -11.58 -16.10 -16.41
C ALA A 256 -11.72 -15.77 -17.90
N LEU A 257 -11.13 -14.65 -18.33
CA LEU A 257 -11.12 -14.23 -19.74
C LEU A 257 -10.45 -15.27 -20.64
N LYS A 258 -9.28 -15.81 -20.25
CA LYS A 258 -8.57 -16.80 -21.05
C LYS A 258 -9.32 -18.13 -21.13
N ALA A 259 -10.00 -18.53 -20.07
CA ALA A 259 -10.77 -19.78 -20.02
C ALA A 259 -12.19 -19.65 -20.60
N GLY A 260 -12.67 -18.44 -20.92
CA GLY A 260 -14.02 -18.22 -21.44
C GLY A 260 -15.12 -18.47 -20.39
N VAL A 261 -14.81 -18.26 -19.11
CA VAL A 261 -15.74 -18.39 -17.99
C VAL A 261 -15.94 -17.04 -17.29
N PHE A 262 -16.95 -16.94 -16.42
CA PHE A 262 -17.10 -15.77 -15.56
C PHE A 262 -16.17 -15.85 -14.35
N TYR A 263 -15.81 -14.71 -13.76
CA TYR A 263 -14.74 -14.63 -12.75
C TYR A 263 -15.11 -15.27 -11.40
N ASP A 264 -16.40 -15.52 -11.15
CA ASP A 264 -16.90 -16.23 -9.99
C ASP A 264 -16.61 -17.74 -10.04
N GLN A 265 -16.27 -18.26 -11.22
CA GLN A 265 -15.84 -19.65 -11.41
C GLN A 265 -14.33 -19.85 -11.13
N VAL A 266 -13.58 -18.78 -10.85
CA VAL A 266 -12.15 -18.84 -10.56
C VAL A 266 -11.92 -18.75 -9.05
N SER A 267 -11.10 -19.64 -8.49
CA SER A 267 -10.74 -19.68 -7.06
C SER A 267 -9.27 -20.04 -6.86
N ASN A 268 -8.81 -20.02 -5.62
CA ASN A 268 -7.45 -20.44 -5.22
C ASN A 268 -6.32 -19.65 -5.93
N VAL A 269 -6.59 -18.42 -6.35
CA VAL A 269 -5.57 -17.55 -6.95
C VAL A 269 -4.73 -16.96 -5.84
N THR A 270 -3.41 -17.05 -5.98
CA THR A 270 -2.46 -16.45 -5.04
C THR A 270 -1.57 -15.45 -5.76
N ILE A 271 -1.33 -14.32 -5.11
CA ILE A 271 -0.23 -13.43 -5.46
C ILE A 271 0.88 -13.65 -4.45
N TRP A 272 2.08 -14.02 -4.91
CA TRP A 272 3.24 -14.14 -4.04
C TRP A 272 4.14 -12.90 -4.11
N GLY A 273 4.72 -12.55 -2.96
CA GLY A 273 5.86 -11.61 -2.89
C GLY A 273 5.50 -10.15 -2.68
N ASN A 274 6.26 -9.29 -3.33
CA ASN A 274 6.12 -7.85 -3.27
C ASN A 274 4.92 -7.37 -4.10
N HIS A 275 4.34 -6.23 -3.75
CA HIS A 275 3.45 -5.48 -4.64
C HIS A 275 4.28 -4.66 -5.64
N SER A 276 4.83 -5.36 -6.64
CA SER A 276 5.74 -4.81 -7.65
C SER A 276 5.70 -5.66 -8.92
N THR A 277 6.48 -5.29 -9.96
CA THR A 277 6.66 -6.14 -11.16
C THR A 277 7.42 -7.44 -10.89
N THR A 278 7.83 -7.73 -9.65
CA THR A 278 8.36 -9.04 -9.27
C THR A 278 7.29 -9.98 -8.72
N GLN A 279 6.07 -9.49 -8.45
CA GLN A 279 4.97 -10.30 -7.93
C GLN A 279 4.70 -11.53 -8.79
N VAL A 280 4.23 -12.61 -8.17
CA VAL A 280 3.98 -13.89 -8.85
C VAL A 280 2.50 -14.25 -8.79
N PRO A 281 1.73 -13.98 -9.86
CA PRO A 281 0.39 -14.54 -10.03
C PRO A 281 0.46 -16.06 -10.23
N ASP A 282 0.10 -16.81 -9.20
CA ASP A 282 0.21 -18.25 -9.17
C ASP A 282 -0.97 -18.91 -9.87
N PHE A 283 -0.70 -19.43 -11.07
CA PHE A 283 -1.65 -20.26 -11.81
C PHE A 283 -1.55 -21.74 -11.48
N LEU A 284 -0.50 -22.20 -10.81
CA LEU A 284 -0.26 -23.62 -10.52
C LEU A 284 -1.29 -24.14 -9.52
N ASN A 285 -1.57 -23.34 -8.49
CA ASN A 285 -2.53 -23.67 -7.43
C ASN A 285 -3.94 -23.13 -7.69
N ALA A 286 -4.10 -22.24 -8.67
CA ALA A 286 -5.38 -21.68 -9.06
C ALA A 286 -6.32 -22.75 -9.67
N LYS A 287 -7.62 -22.53 -9.49
CA LYS A 287 -8.68 -23.43 -9.98
C LYS A 287 -9.73 -22.67 -10.78
N ILE A 288 -10.33 -23.38 -11.72
CA ILE A 288 -11.49 -22.96 -12.51
C ILE A 288 -12.54 -24.06 -12.42
N ASN A 289 -13.74 -23.74 -11.95
CA ASN A 289 -14.80 -24.72 -11.68
C ASN A 289 -14.33 -25.87 -10.76
N GLY A 290 -13.46 -25.57 -9.79
CA GLY A 290 -12.89 -26.57 -8.87
C GLY A 290 -11.76 -27.45 -9.45
N ILE A 291 -11.44 -27.29 -10.74
CA ILE A 291 -10.39 -28.06 -11.44
C ILE A 291 -9.12 -27.20 -11.56
N PRO A 292 -7.90 -27.75 -11.42
CA PRO A 292 -6.65 -26.98 -11.60
C PRO A 292 -6.60 -26.23 -12.94
N VAL A 293 -6.10 -24.98 -12.93
CA VAL A 293 -6.03 -24.13 -14.13
C VAL A 293 -5.31 -24.80 -15.29
N LYS A 294 -4.24 -25.56 -15.04
CA LYS A 294 -3.47 -26.29 -16.08
C LYS A 294 -4.30 -27.35 -16.80
N GLU A 295 -5.40 -27.81 -16.20
CA GLU A 295 -6.32 -28.73 -16.84
C GLU A 295 -7.38 -28.04 -17.71
N VAL A 296 -7.61 -26.74 -17.52
CA VAL A 296 -8.58 -25.95 -18.29
C VAL A 296 -7.88 -25.13 -19.37
N ILE A 297 -6.85 -24.36 -19.00
CA ILE A 297 -6.04 -23.57 -19.92
C ILE A 297 -4.81 -24.41 -20.29
N LYS A 298 -4.87 -25.08 -21.46
CA LYS A 298 -3.78 -25.95 -21.96
C LYS A 298 -2.57 -25.18 -22.49
N ASP A 299 -2.74 -23.88 -22.73
CA ASP A 299 -1.71 -22.98 -23.22
C ASP A 299 -0.73 -22.60 -22.09
N THR A 300 0.24 -23.50 -21.85
CA THR A 300 1.24 -23.34 -20.79
C THR A 300 2.12 -22.12 -21.03
N LYS A 301 2.46 -21.82 -22.29
CA LYS A 301 3.25 -20.63 -22.64
C LYS A 301 2.53 -19.34 -22.21
N TRP A 302 1.23 -19.26 -22.45
CA TRP A 302 0.43 -18.13 -22.00
C TRP A 302 0.42 -18.00 -20.47
N LEU A 303 0.27 -19.12 -19.74
CA LEU A 303 0.32 -19.12 -18.27
C LEU A 303 1.68 -18.63 -17.75
N GLU A 304 2.77 -19.07 -18.40
CA GLU A 304 4.13 -18.84 -17.92
C GLU A 304 4.69 -17.45 -18.26
N GLU A 305 4.31 -16.90 -19.42
CA GLU A 305 4.88 -15.67 -19.99
C GLU A 305 3.86 -14.53 -19.98
N GLU A 306 2.69 -14.72 -20.60
CA GLU A 306 1.73 -13.63 -20.85
C GLU A 306 0.85 -13.30 -19.64
N PHE A 307 0.45 -14.30 -18.86
CA PHE A 307 -0.49 -14.13 -17.75
C PHE A 307 0.06 -13.16 -16.70
N THR A 308 1.30 -13.39 -16.26
CA THR A 308 1.98 -12.53 -15.30
C THR A 308 2.12 -11.10 -15.84
N GLU A 309 2.55 -10.96 -17.10
CA GLU A 309 2.69 -9.65 -17.74
C GLU A 309 1.35 -8.89 -17.82
N LYS A 310 0.26 -9.58 -18.16
CA LYS A 310 -1.09 -8.98 -18.24
C LYS A 310 -1.57 -8.46 -16.89
N VAL A 311 -1.30 -9.19 -15.80
CA VAL A 311 -1.63 -8.75 -14.44
C VAL A 311 -0.79 -7.53 -14.06
N GLN A 312 0.54 -7.62 -14.20
CA GLN A 312 1.47 -6.56 -13.85
C GLN A 312 1.22 -5.25 -14.62
N LYS A 313 0.92 -5.34 -15.92
CA LYS A 313 0.67 -4.15 -16.77
C LYS A 313 -0.77 -3.66 -16.73
N ARG A 314 -1.66 -4.29 -15.96
CA ARG A 314 -3.10 -3.98 -15.97
C ARG A 314 -3.40 -2.54 -15.60
N GLY A 315 -2.72 -2.01 -14.57
CA GLY A 315 -2.88 -0.60 -14.17
C GLY A 315 -2.48 0.37 -15.28
N GLY A 316 -1.37 0.11 -15.97
CA GLY A 316 -0.90 0.95 -17.08
C GLY A 316 -1.87 0.98 -18.26
N VAL A 317 -2.45 -0.17 -18.62
CA VAL A 317 -3.51 -0.23 -19.65
C VAL A 317 -4.75 0.55 -19.23
N LEU A 318 -5.11 0.50 -17.94
CA LEU A 318 -6.25 1.23 -17.40
C LEU A 318 -6.00 2.74 -17.43
N ILE A 319 -4.84 3.23 -16.98
CA ILE A 319 -4.50 4.66 -17.04
C ILE A 319 -4.54 5.16 -18.48
N LYS A 320 -3.99 4.39 -19.44
CA LYS A 320 -4.02 4.78 -20.87
C LYS A 320 -5.44 4.97 -21.40
N LYS A 321 -6.43 4.27 -20.85
CA LYS A 321 -7.84 4.36 -21.25
C LYS A 321 -8.61 5.41 -20.45
N TRP A 322 -8.35 5.53 -19.15
CA TRP A 322 -9.15 6.31 -18.21
C TRP A 322 -8.57 7.70 -17.91
N GLY A 323 -7.27 7.90 -18.14
CA GLY A 323 -6.55 9.14 -17.85
C GLY A 323 -6.22 9.36 -16.37
N ARG A 324 -6.64 8.45 -15.48
CA ARG A 324 -6.41 8.53 -14.02
C ARG A 324 -6.25 7.14 -13.39
N SER A 325 -5.79 7.12 -12.13
CA SER A 325 -5.56 5.89 -11.37
C SER A 325 -6.84 5.06 -11.17
N SER A 326 -6.66 3.76 -10.88
CA SER A 326 -7.73 2.77 -10.75
C SER A 326 -8.44 2.80 -9.39
N ALA A 327 -8.74 4.00 -8.88
CA ALA A 327 -9.17 4.24 -7.50
C ALA A 327 -10.39 3.40 -7.08
N ALA A 328 -11.43 3.32 -7.93
CA ALA A 328 -12.64 2.55 -7.63
C ALA A 328 -12.36 1.05 -7.45
N SER A 329 -11.59 0.44 -8.37
CA SER A 329 -11.22 -0.98 -8.25
C SER A 329 -10.29 -1.25 -7.07
N THR A 330 -9.42 -0.29 -6.73
CA THR A 330 -8.57 -0.40 -5.54
C THR A 330 -9.42 -0.35 -4.26
N ALA A 331 -10.39 0.56 -4.17
CA ALA A 331 -11.32 0.62 -3.04
C ALA A 331 -12.11 -0.69 -2.87
N VAL A 332 -12.60 -1.29 -3.95
CA VAL A 332 -13.23 -2.62 -3.92
C VAL A 332 -12.26 -3.68 -3.37
N SER A 333 -11.01 -3.69 -3.83
CA SER A 333 -10.03 -4.66 -3.33
C SER A 333 -9.69 -4.49 -1.84
N ILE A 334 -9.76 -3.27 -1.30
CA ILE A 334 -9.60 -3.02 0.13
C ILE A 334 -10.79 -3.60 0.89
N VAL A 335 -12.01 -3.36 0.41
CA VAL A 335 -13.23 -3.96 0.98
C VAL A 335 -13.14 -5.48 0.98
N ASP A 336 -12.76 -6.08 -0.15
CA ASP A 336 -12.60 -7.53 -0.29
C ASP A 336 -11.54 -8.08 0.68
N ALA A 337 -10.43 -7.37 0.87
CA ALA A 337 -9.36 -7.75 1.80
C ALA A 337 -9.86 -7.76 3.25
N ILE A 338 -10.54 -6.70 3.69
CA ILE A 338 -11.14 -6.62 5.04
C ILE A 338 -12.17 -7.73 5.22
N ARG A 339 -13.09 -7.90 4.24
CA ARG A 339 -14.12 -8.95 4.27
C ARG A 339 -13.53 -10.35 4.40
N SER A 340 -12.36 -10.60 3.82
CA SER A 340 -11.70 -11.91 3.92
C SER A 340 -11.13 -12.21 5.31
N LEU A 341 -10.97 -11.17 6.15
CA LEU A 341 -10.59 -11.30 7.56
C LEU A 341 -11.81 -11.35 8.48
N VAL A 342 -12.94 -10.72 8.12
CA VAL A 342 -14.17 -10.66 8.95
C VAL A 342 -15.28 -11.61 8.50
N THR A 343 -15.04 -12.40 7.45
CA THR A 343 -15.94 -13.45 6.97
C THR A 343 -15.18 -14.77 6.92
N PRO A 344 -15.75 -15.89 7.39
CA PRO A 344 -15.13 -17.20 7.25
C PRO A 344 -14.79 -17.47 5.79
N THR A 345 -13.53 -17.84 5.52
CA THR A 345 -13.08 -18.16 4.17
C THR A 345 -13.85 -19.37 3.64
N PRO A 346 -14.36 -19.33 2.39
CA PRO A 346 -15.05 -20.47 1.78
C PRO A 346 -14.20 -21.75 1.84
N LYS A 347 -14.86 -22.89 2.06
CA LYS A 347 -14.18 -24.17 2.23
C LYS A 347 -13.30 -24.49 1.02
N GLY A 348 -12.01 -24.63 1.27
CA GLY A 348 -11.02 -24.98 0.25
C GLY A 348 -10.52 -23.82 -0.60
N ASP A 349 -10.96 -22.58 -0.34
CA ASP A 349 -10.45 -21.36 -0.97
C ASP A 349 -9.53 -20.58 -0.01
N TRP A 350 -8.93 -19.50 -0.52
CA TRP A 350 -8.05 -18.60 0.24
C TRP A 350 -8.02 -17.20 -0.39
N PHE A 351 -7.31 -16.28 0.27
CA PHE A 351 -7.02 -14.94 -0.23
C PHE A 351 -5.53 -14.62 -0.08
N SER A 352 -5.04 -13.69 -0.90
CA SER A 352 -3.67 -13.20 -0.89
C SER A 352 -3.55 -11.98 0.02
N SER A 353 -2.54 -11.98 0.87
CA SER A 353 -2.20 -10.82 1.70
C SER A 353 -0.71 -10.79 1.97
N GLY A 354 -0.09 -9.62 1.79
CA GLY A 354 1.27 -9.36 2.24
C GLY A 354 1.33 -9.37 3.75
N VAL A 355 1.95 -10.39 4.35
CA VAL A 355 1.96 -10.52 5.81
C VAL A 355 3.35 -10.86 6.33
N TYR A 356 3.54 -10.72 7.64
CA TYR A 356 4.80 -11.02 8.29
C TYR A 356 5.17 -12.49 8.14
N THR A 357 6.43 -12.75 7.77
CA THR A 357 6.90 -14.08 7.30
C THR A 357 7.40 -15.01 8.40
N ALA A 358 7.56 -14.56 9.64
CA ALA A 358 8.06 -15.42 10.71
C ALA A 358 7.18 -16.67 10.88
N GLY A 359 7.79 -17.85 10.84
CA GLY A 359 7.08 -19.13 10.94
C GLY A 359 6.34 -19.58 9.67
N ASN A 360 6.59 -18.96 8.51
CA ASN A 360 5.99 -19.41 7.25
C ASN A 360 6.48 -20.84 6.88
N PRO A 361 5.60 -21.73 6.36
CA PRO A 361 5.95 -23.11 6.02
C PRO A 361 6.58 -23.27 4.63
N TYR A 362 6.73 -22.18 3.87
CA TYR A 362 7.10 -22.24 2.44
C TYR A 362 8.60 -22.15 2.20
N GLY A 363 9.40 -21.89 3.24
CA GLY A 363 10.83 -21.66 3.14
C GLY A 363 11.21 -20.28 2.59
N ILE A 364 10.28 -19.32 2.70
CA ILE A 364 10.54 -17.90 2.40
C ILE A 364 11.33 -17.31 3.57
N ALA A 365 12.24 -16.38 3.27
CA ALA A 365 13.01 -15.64 4.25
C ALA A 365 12.10 -15.00 5.30
N GLU A 366 12.54 -15.05 6.55
CA GLU A 366 11.81 -14.44 7.66
C GLU A 366 12.08 -12.93 7.75
N ASP A 367 11.29 -12.28 8.62
CA ASP A 367 11.45 -10.88 8.98
C ASP A 367 11.31 -9.89 7.79
N ILE A 368 10.39 -10.23 6.89
CA ILE A 368 9.88 -9.39 5.80
C ILE A 368 8.35 -9.50 5.74
N VAL A 369 7.71 -8.57 5.01
CA VAL A 369 6.29 -8.68 4.64
C VAL A 369 6.21 -9.23 3.22
N PHE A 370 5.60 -10.39 3.05
CA PHE A 370 5.56 -11.13 1.79
C PHE A 370 4.14 -11.63 1.53
N SER A 371 3.63 -11.44 0.31
CA SER A 371 2.29 -11.91 -0.03
C SER A 371 2.22 -13.42 -0.16
N MET A 372 1.25 -14.02 0.52
CA MET A 372 1.10 -15.46 0.69
C MET A 372 -0.39 -15.84 0.75
N PRO A 373 -0.75 -17.11 0.47
CA PRO A 373 -2.12 -17.57 0.59
C PRO A 373 -2.49 -17.72 2.07
N CYS A 374 -3.57 -17.04 2.45
CA CYS A 374 -4.11 -16.97 3.79
C CYS A 374 -5.57 -17.41 3.80
N ARG A 375 -6.02 -17.96 4.93
CA ARG A 375 -7.44 -18.22 5.19
C ARG A 375 -7.81 -17.77 6.60
N SER A 376 -9.06 -17.41 6.80
CA SER A 376 -9.58 -16.84 8.05
C SER A 376 -10.85 -17.55 8.50
N LYS A 377 -11.09 -17.50 9.81
CA LYS A 377 -12.37 -17.88 10.42
C LYS A 377 -13.38 -16.73 10.45
N GLY A 378 -13.01 -15.54 9.99
CA GLY A 378 -13.84 -14.35 10.03
C GLY A 378 -13.75 -13.56 11.35
N ASP A 379 -12.69 -13.77 12.12
CA ASP A 379 -12.44 -13.18 13.44
C ASP A 379 -11.41 -12.04 13.42
N GLY A 380 -11.06 -11.57 12.22
CA GLY A 380 -10.03 -10.56 11.98
C GLY A 380 -8.61 -11.13 11.91
N ASP A 381 -8.43 -12.43 12.09
CA ASP A 381 -7.15 -13.13 12.07
C ASP A 381 -7.03 -14.05 10.86
N TYR A 382 -5.87 -14.67 10.66
CA TYR A 382 -5.66 -15.63 9.57
C TYR A 382 -4.63 -16.71 9.93
N GLU A 383 -4.62 -17.75 9.13
CA GLU A 383 -3.54 -18.72 9.06
C GLU A 383 -3.06 -18.90 7.62
N LEU A 384 -1.78 -19.26 7.45
CA LEU A 384 -1.19 -19.59 6.16
C LEU A 384 -1.69 -20.95 5.66
N VAL A 385 -1.98 -21.05 4.36
CA VAL A 385 -2.45 -22.29 3.74
C VAL A 385 -1.28 -23.27 3.55
N LYS A 386 -1.33 -24.44 4.20
CA LYS A 386 -0.23 -25.42 4.14
C LYS A 386 -0.20 -26.25 2.86
N ASP A 387 -1.36 -26.52 2.26
CA ASP A 387 -1.53 -27.48 1.17
C ASP A 387 -1.33 -26.84 -0.22
N VAL A 388 -0.16 -26.22 -0.41
CA VAL A 388 0.20 -25.51 -1.65
C VAL A 388 1.33 -26.25 -2.37
N ILE A 389 1.20 -26.42 -3.68
CA ILE A 389 2.22 -27.03 -4.53
C ILE A 389 3.21 -25.95 -4.97
N ILE A 390 4.51 -26.21 -4.80
CA ILE A 390 5.60 -25.32 -5.25
C ILE A 390 6.56 -26.11 -6.13
N ASP A 391 6.44 -25.94 -7.45
CA ASP A 391 7.39 -26.47 -8.44
C ASP A 391 8.57 -25.51 -8.68
N ASP A 392 9.51 -25.89 -9.55
CA ASP A 392 10.71 -25.09 -9.84
C ASP A 392 10.37 -23.75 -10.53
N TYR A 393 9.31 -23.72 -11.35
CA TYR A 393 8.82 -22.51 -12.01
C TYR A 393 8.38 -21.47 -10.97
N LEU A 394 7.56 -21.90 -10.00
CA LEU A 394 7.03 -21.06 -8.95
C LEU A 394 8.13 -20.67 -7.95
N ARG A 395 8.94 -21.65 -7.52
CA ARG A 395 10.05 -21.44 -6.56
C ARG A 395 11.04 -20.39 -7.05
N SER A 396 11.45 -20.47 -8.32
CA SER A 396 12.42 -19.52 -8.89
C SER A 396 11.88 -18.08 -8.93
N ARG A 397 10.56 -17.90 -9.14
CA ARG A 397 9.92 -16.58 -9.14
C ARG A 397 9.70 -16.03 -7.74
N ILE A 398 9.24 -16.87 -6.81
CA ILE A 398 9.16 -16.53 -5.37
C ILE A 398 10.53 -16.04 -4.89
N LYS A 399 11.63 -16.72 -5.27
CA LYS A 399 12.98 -16.30 -4.87
C LYS A 399 13.40 -14.94 -5.44
N LYS A 400 12.97 -14.61 -6.67
CA LYS A 400 13.27 -13.30 -7.29
C LYS A 400 12.60 -12.16 -6.54
N THR A 401 11.32 -12.29 -6.22
CA THR A 401 10.59 -11.26 -5.46
C THR A 401 11.05 -11.17 -4.00
N GLU A 402 11.45 -12.30 -3.40
CA GLU A 402 12.08 -12.31 -2.07
C GLU A 402 13.41 -11.54 -2.08
N THR A 403 14.24 -11.72 -3.12
CA THR A 403 15.52 -11.01 -3.27
C THR A 403 15.30 -9.49 -3.33
N GLU A 404 14.25 -9.05 -4.04
CA GLU A 404 13.85 -7.64 -4.06
C GLU A 404 13.44 -7.15 -2.67
N LEU A 405 12.55 -7.85 -1.96
CA LEU A 405 12.10 -7.43 -0.63
C LEU A 405 13.25 -7.36 0.39
N LEU A 406 14.20 -8.30 0.31
CA LEU A 406 15.40 -8.26 1.14
C LEU A 406 16.31 -7.07 0.79
N ALA A 407 16.36 -6.66 -0.49
CA ALA A 407 17.07 -5.45 -0.89
C ALA A 407 16.37 -4.18 -0.41
N GLU A 408 15.04 -4.11 -0.51
CA GLU A 408 14.26 -3.00 0.05
C GLU A 408 14.45 -2.90 1.57
N LYS A 409 14.35 -4.02 2.28
CA LYS A 409 14.59 -4.10 3.72
C LYS A 409 15.95 -3.50 4.12
N ARG A 410 17.03 -3.88 3.43
CA ARG A 410 18.37 -3.30 3.68
C ARG A 410 18.43 -1.81 3.37
N CYS A 411 17.71 -1.36 2.35
CA CYS A 411 17.63 0.06 1.97
C CYS A 411 16.89 0.92 3.01
N VAL A 412 16.05 0.31 3.85
CA VAL A 412 15.30 1.00 4.92
C VAL A 412 15.76 0.61 6.33
N ALA A 413 16.98 0.08 6.47
CA ALA A 413 17.51 -0.39 7.76
C ALA A 413 17.50 0.70 8.86
N HIS A 414 17.66 1.97 8.47
CA HIS A 414 17.63 3.12 9.39
C HIS A 414 16.24 3.42 9.95
N LEU A 415 15.17 2.93 9.31
CA LEU A 415 13.78 3.10 9.72
C LEU A 415 13.22 1.89 10.47
N THR A 416 13.90 0.74 10.39
CA THR A 416 13.49 -0.53 11.01
C THR A 416 14.31 -0.90 12.26
N GLY A 417 15.32 -0.10 12.60
CA GLY A 417 16.20 -0.34 13.74
C GLY A 417 17.33 -1.34 13.46
N GLU A 418 17.60 -1.66 12.18
CA GLU A 418 18.60 -2.65 11.76
C GLU A 418 19.98 -2.02 11.44
N GLY A 419 20.10 -0.70 11.52
CA GLY A 419 21.37 0.03 11.39
C GLY A 419 21.43 0.97 10.20
N ILE A 420 22.60 1.09 9.58
CA ILE A 420 22.82 2.00 8.43
C ILE A 420 22.19 1.38 7.17
N ALA A 421 21.43 2.18 6.43
CA ALA A 421 20.83 1.77 5.16
C ALA A 421 21.87 1.43 4.09
N VAL A 422 21.61 0.34 3.37
CA VAL A 422 22.37 -0.07 2.17
C VAL A 422 21.38 -0.33 1.05
N CYS A 423 21.31 0.60 0.09
CA CYS A 423 20.38 0.55 -1.03
C CYS A 423 21.05 -0.03 -2.28
N ASP A 424 20.77 -1.29 -2.57
CA ASP A 424 21.13 -1.97 -3.83
C ASP A 424 19.86 -2.57 -4.44
N LEU A 425 19.03 -1.70 -5.01
CA LEU A 425 17.70 -2.05 -5.48
C LEU A 425 17.71 -2.48 -6.94
N PRO A 426 16.98 -3.55 -7.31
CA PRO A 426 16.90 -4.01 -8.68
C PRO A 426 16.04 -3.06 -9.52
N GLY A 427 16.64 -2.05 -10.15
CA GLY A 427 16.00 -1.17 -11.15
C GLY A 427 14.60 -0.64 -10.77
N ASP A 428 13.82 -0.29 -11.79
CA ASP A 428 12.44 0.16 -11.63
C ASP A 428 11.46 -1.03 -11.70
N THR A 429 10.77 -1.32 -10.59
CA THR A 429 9.73 -2.38 -10.54
C THR A 429 8.39 -1.88 -10.01
N MET A 430 8.18 -0.56 -9.95
CA MET A 430 6.86 -0.03 -9.61
C MET A 430 5.83 -0.52 -10.62
N LEU A 431 4.66 -0.99 -10.15
CA LEU A 431 3.61 -1.47 -11.04
C LEU A 431 3.09 -0.32 -11.92
N PRO A 432 2.98 -0.52 -13.25
CA PRO A 432 2.39 0.47 -14.12
C PRO A 432 0.98 0.85 -13.68
N GLY A 433 0.71 2.14 -13.55
CA GLY A 433 -0.62 2.66 -13.25
C GLY A 433 -0.89 2.97 -11.77
N GLU A 434 0.11 2.81 -10.92
CA GLU A 434 0.08 3.28 -9.53
C GLU A 434 0.64 4.69 -9.44
N MET A 435 0.20 5.44 -8.43
CA MET A 435 0.64 6.82 -8.16
C MET A 435 1.62 6.83 -7.00
#